data_AF-A0A4Q4Y1B2-F1
#
_entry.id   AF-A0A4Q4Y1B2-F1
#
_cell.length_a   1.000
_cell.length_b   1.000
_cell.length_c   1.000
_cell.angle_alpha   90.00
_cell.angle_beta   90.00
_cell.angle_gamma   90.00
#
_symmetry.space_group_name_H-M   'P 1'
#
loop_
_entity.id
_entity.type
_entity.pdbx_description
1 polymer ?
#
loop_
_entity_poly.entity_id
_entity_poly.type
_entity_poly.pdbx_seq_one_letter_code
_entity_poly.pdbx_strand_id
1 'polypeptide(L)'
;MFSDRPDDLDRLNVLLVQLEIEQYYMLPLPGYDSEALQGNILRAYNTAQTIIRDAVETDRKTDFLWHAPHFYFRALLCATCIICKVIGSSYKKFVDRGRMEQSVADILAIHKRSIVMEGDLAARLTSFLEPWLELAVSTEWEEEPISTFTHRLSASSTMDCAKRWKHDLGNQMSSKSQPAPACGTDAGSVMPSAADPMQYIDWTFMDDFDWNIEPNIL
;
A
#
# COMPACT_ATOMS: atom_id res chain seq x y z
N MET A 1 17.39 -0.56 -37.15
CA MET A 1 16.51 -1.73 -37.06
C MET A 1 15.79 -1.61 -35.73
N PHE A 2 14.60 -1.02 -35.73
CA PHE A 2 13.80 -0.89 -34.51
C PHE A 2 13.15 -2.25 -34.25
N SER A 3 13.31 -2.77 -33.03
CA SER A 3 12.82 -4.10 -32.65
C SER A 3 11.29 -4.06 -32.57
N ASP A 4 10.58 -4.87 -33.35
CA ASP A 4 9.11 -5.05 -33.35
C ASP A 4 8.55 -5.67 -32.04
N ARG A 5 9.35 -5.71 -30.97
CA ARG A 5 8.88 -6.12 -29.63
C ARG A 5 8.57 -4.85 -28.85
N PRO A 6 7.38 -4.71 -28.22
CA PRO A 6 7.17 -3.63 -27.28
C PRO A 6 8.33 -3.66 -26.28
N ASP A 7 8.93 -2.49 -26.04
CA ASP A 7 9.94 -2.36 -25.00
C ASP A 7 9.33 -2.85 -23.68
N ASP A 8 10.12 -3.44 -22.78
CA ASP A 8 9.63 -3.92 -21.49
C ASP A 8 8.90 -2.78 -20.73
N LEU A 9 9.36 -1.54 -20.95
CA LEU A 9 8.73 -0.31 -20.46
C LEU A 9 7.40 0.04 -21.14
N ASP A 10 7.24 -0.21 -22.44
CA ASP A 10 5.97 0.02 -23.13
C ASP A 10 4.89 -0.91 -22.58
N ARG A 11 5.25 -2.19 -22.37
CA ARG A 11 4.36 -3.17 -21.74
C ARG A 11 3.99 -2.76 -20.32
N LEU A 12 4.97 -2.31 -19.53
CA LEU A 12 4.72 -1.79 -18.18
C LEU A 12 3.75 -0.60 -18.23
N ASN A 13 3.95 0.36 -19.12
CA ASN A 13 3.08 1.53 -19.27
C ASN A 13 1.64 1.15 -19.64
N VAL A 14 1.45 0.18 -20.54
CA VAL A 14 0.11 -0.32 -20.90
C VAL A 14 -0.59 -0.91 -19.67
N LEU A 15 0.13 -1.67 -18.84
CA LEU A 15 -0.42 -2.23 -17.62
C LEU A 15 -0.77 -1.14 -16.59
N LEU A 16 0.08 -0.11 -16.43
CA LEU A 16 -0.23 1.03 -15.56
C LEU A 16 -1.53 1.74 -15.99
N VAL A 17 -1.71 1.95 -17.30
CA VAL A 17 -2.95 2.53 -17.84
C VAL A 17 -4.16 1.61 -17.62
N GLN A 18 -3.99 0.30 -17.79
CA GLN A 18 -5.05 -0.67 -17.49
C GLN A 18 -5.46 -0.60 -16.01
N LEU A 19 -4.50 -0.53 -15.10
CA LEU A 19 -4.77 -0.43 -13.67
C LEU A 19 -5.53 0.87 -13.32
N GLU A 20 -5.18 1.99 -13.94
CA GLU A 20 -5.94 3.24 -13.80
C GLU A 20 -7.42 3.07 -14.18
N ILE A 21 -7.72 2.34 -15.26
CA ILE A 21 -9.10 2.05 -15.67
C ILE A 21 -9.79 1.10 -14.68
N GLU A 22 -9.11 0.04 -14.24
CA GLU A 22 -9.66 -0.95 -13.32
C GLU A 22 -10.03 -0.35 -11.97
N GLN A 23 -9.31 0.66 -11.50
CA GLN A 23 -9.62 1.37 -10.26
C GLN A 23 -11.01 2.03 -10.27
N TYR A 24 -11.51 2.49 -11.41
CA TYR A 24 -12.88 3.03 -11.51
C TYR A 24 -13.93 1.96 -11.21
N TYR A 25 -13.65 0.71 -11.54
CA TYR A 25 -14.55 -0.42 -11.31
C TYR A 25 -14.45 -1.01 -9.90
N MET A 26 -13.53 -0.51 -9.07
CA MET A 26 -13.40 -0.85 -7.65
C MET A 26 -14.27 0.05 -6.75
N LEU A 27 -14.97 1.03 -7.31
CA LEU A 27 -15.78 1.98 -6.54
C LEU A 27 -17.19 1.40 -6.27
N PRO A 28 -17.63 1.37 -5.00
CA PRO A 28 -18.99 0.95 -4.64
C PRO A 28 -20.00 2.05 -4.99
N LEU A 29 -20.46 2.08 -6.24
CA LEU A 29 -21.52 3.00 -6.67
C LEU A 29 -22.85 2.68 -5.96
N PRO A 30 -23.78 3.65 -5.80
CA PRO A 30 -25.08 3.38 -5.20
C PRO A 30 -25.81 2.21 -5.88
N GLY A 31 -26.15 1.17 -5.11
CA GLY A 31 -26.78 -0.05 -5.63
C GLY A 31 -25.83 -1.02 -6.34
N TYR A 32 -24.51 -0.95 -6.07
CA TYR A 32 -23.55 -1.88 -6.64
C TYR A 32 -23.87 -3.33 -6.30
N ASP A 33 -23.50 -4.22 -7.22
CA ASP A 33 -23.54 -5.66 -6.99
C ASP A 33 -22.24 -6.12 -6.29
N SER A 34 -22.36 -6.76 -5.14
CA SER A 34 -21.22 -7.13 -4.30
C SER A 34 -20.32 -8.18 -4.96
N GLU A 35 -20.87 -9.12 -5.72
CA GLU A 35 -20.10 -10.15 -6.41
C GLU A 35 -19.30 -9.57 -7.58
N ALA A 36 -19.93 -8.68 -8.36
CA ALA A 36 -19.26 -7.94 -9.43
C ALA A 36 -18.14 -7.04 -8.88
N LEU A 37 -18.39 -6.34 -7.77
CA LEU A 37 -17.37 -5.51 -7.12
C LEU A 37 -16.19 -6.36 -6.63
N GLN A 38 -16.47 -7.50 -5.99
CA GLN A 38 -15.42 -8.46 -5.58
C GLN A 38 -14.59 -8.90 -6.79
N GLY A 39 -15.24 -9.31 -7.88
CA GLY A 39 -14.57 -9.71 -9.11
C GLY A 39 -13.69 -8.60 -9.70
N ASN A 40 -14.14 -7.34 -9.67
CA ASN A 40 -13.37 -6.20 -10.13
C ASN A 40 -12.14 -5.92 -9.26
N ILE A 41 -12.28 -5.98 -7.93
CA ILE A 41 -11.18 -5.80 -6.98
C ILE A 41 -10.12 -6.89 -7.17
N LEU A 42 -10.53 -8.14 -7.28
CA LEU A 42 -9.61 -9.25 -7.53
C LEU A 42 -8.95 -9.17 -8.90
N ARG A 43 -9.62 -8.63 -9.92
CA ARG A 43 -9.01 -8.35 -11.22
C ARG A 43 -7.89 -7.30 -11.10
N ALA A 44 -8.21 -6.16 -10.48
CA ALA A 44 -7.24 -5.09 -10.25
C ALA A 44 -6.03 -5.55 -9.44
N TYR A 45 -6.26 -6.42 -8.44
CA TYR A 45 -5.19 -7.07 -7.67
C TYR A 45 -4.23 -7.88 -8.55
N ASN A 46 -4.75 -8.72 -9.45
CA ASN A 46 -3.91 -9.52 -10.35
C ASN A 46 -3.11 -8.63 -11.33
N THR A 47 -3.73 -7.55 -11.83
CA THR A 47 -3.05 -6.55 -12.67
C THR A 47 -1.93 -5.86 -11.87
N ALA A 48 -2.21 -5.44 -10.64
CA ALA A 48 -1.23 -4.83 -9.75
C ALA A 48 -0.04 -5.76 -9.46
N GLN A 49 -0.29 -7.04 -9.14
CA GLN A 49 0.79 -8.02 -8.97
C GLN A 49 1.66 -8.15 -10.22
N THR A 50 1.03 -8.16 -11.41
CA THR A 50 1.73 -8.23 -12.69
C THR A 50 2.61 -6.99 -12.90
N ILE A 51 2.10 -5.79 -12.60
CA ILE A 51 2.86 -4.53 -12.67
C ILE A 51 4.09 -4.58 -11.77
N ILE A 52 3.93 -4.96 -10.50
CA ILE A 52 5.06 -4.98 -9.55
C ILE A 52 6.13 -5.96 -10.03
N ARG A 53 5.74 -7.17 -10.44
CA ARG A 53 6.67 -8.17 -10.95
C ARG A 53 7.39 -7.69 -12.22
N ASP A 54 6.64 -7.15 -13.19
CA ASP A 54 7.22 -6.64 -14.43
C ASP A 54 8.16 -5.46 -14.17
N ALA A 55 7.87 -4.61 -13.19
CA ALA A 55 8.76 -3.52 -12.78
C ALA A 55 10.07 -4.06 -12.19
N VAL A 56 10.03 -5.07 -11.31
CA VAL A 56 11.25 -5.74 -10.81
C VAL A 56 12.07 -6.34 -11.96
N GLU A 57 11.42 -7.05 -12.88
CA GLU A 57 12.09 -7.69 -14.01
C GLU A 57 12.71 -6.67 -14.97
N THR A 58 12.03 -5.57 -15.22
CA THR A 58 12.49 -4.49 -16.10
C THR A 58 13.65 -3.73 -15.44
N ASP A 59 13.56 -3.43 -14.15
CA ASP A 59 14.63 -2.76 -13.40
C ASP A 59 15.90 -3.62 -13.41
N ARG A 60 15.79 -4.93 -13.19
CA ARG A 60 16.93 -5.85 -13.23
C ARG A 60 17.68 -5.83 -14.56
N LYS A 61 17.03 -5.45 -15.67
CA LYS A 61 17.63 -5.38 -17.00
C LYS A 61 18.17 -4.01 -17.36
N THR A 62 17.58 -2.94 -16.80
CA THR A 62 17.73 -1.57 -17.32
C THR A 62 18.11 -0.54 -16.26
N ASP A 63 18.03 -0.90 -14.97
CA ASP A 63 18.18 -0.01 -13.83
C ASP A 63 17.24 1.22 -13.88
N PHE A 64 16.09 1.10 -14.57
CA PHE A 64 15.25 2.27 -14.84
C PHE A 64 14.70 2.93 -13.58
N LEU A 65 14.52 2.22 -12.46
CA LEU A 65 13.99 2.80 -11.23
C LEU A 65 14.94 3.85 -10.61
N TRP A 66 16.24 3.78 -10.88
CA TRP A 66 17.19 4.83 -10.49
C TRP A 66 16.94 6.17 -11.17
N HIS A 67 16.31 6.13 -12.33
CA HIS A 67 16.10 7.28 -13.20
C HIS A 67 14.62 7.56 -13.45
N ALA A 68 13.75 6.79 -12.79
CA ALA A 68 12.33 6.81 -13.05
C ALA A 68 11.73 8.17 -12.66
N PRO A 69 11.03 8.85 -13.58
CA PRO A 69 10.25 10.02 -13.24
C PRO A 69 9.23 9.70 -12.14
N HIS A 70 8.88 10.72 -11.34
CA HIS A 70 7.96 10.60 -10.21
C HIS A 70 6.60 9.94 -10.56
N PHE A 71 6.14 10.08 -11.80
CA PHE A 71 4.96 9.38 -12.30
C PHE A 71 5.01 7.86 -12.09
N TYR A 72 6.15 7.20 -12.38
CA TYR A 72 6.28 5.75 -12.19
C TYR A 72 6.21 5.39 -10.72
N PHE A 73 6.87 6.17 -9.86
CA PHE A 73 6.82 5.95 -8.42
C PHE A 73 5.37 6.02 -7.88
N ARG A 74 4.60 7.04 -8.29
CA ARG A 74 3.18 7.16 -7.93
C ARG A 74 2.34 5.99 -8.46
N ALA A 75 2.55 5.58 -9.70
CA ALA A 75 1.79 4.48 -10.31
C ALA A 75 2.11 3.12 -9.63
N LEU A 76 3.37 2.88 -9.30
CA LEU A 76 3.81 1.70 -8.55
C LEU A 76 3.30 1.70 -7.11
N LEU A 77 3.25 2.87 -6.46
CA LEU A 77 2.60 3.02 -5.16
C LEU A 77 1.10 2.71 -5.24
N CYS A 78 0.40 3.16 -6.29
CA CYS A 78 -0.99 2.80 -6.49
C CYS A 78 -1.20 1.27 -6.60
N ALA A 79 -0.39 0.59 -7.44
CA ALA A 79 -0.40 -0.86 -7.53
C ALA A 79 -0.12 -1.52 -6.16
N THR A 80 0.84 -0.99 -5.42
CA THR A 80 1.17 -1.44 -4.05
C THR A 80 -0.03 -1.31 -3.12
N CYS A 81 -0.74 -0.17 -3.14
CA CYS A 81 -1.93 0.05 -2.33
C CYS A 81 -3.05 -0.93 -2.68
N ILE A 82 -3.28 -1.24 -3.95
CA ILE A 82 -4.28 -2.23 -4.36
C ILE A 82 -3.93 -3.63 -3.83
N ILE A 83 -2.65 -4.03 -3.91
CA ILE A 83 -2.19 -5.30 -3.31
C ILE A 83 -2.43 -5.29 -1.80
N CYS A 84 -1.97 -4.23 -1.11
CA CYS A 84 -2.16 -4.04 0.32
C CYS A 84 -3.63 -4.13 0.72
N LYS A 85 -4.51 -3.45 -0.03
CA LYS A 85 -5.96 -3.43 0.21
C LYS A 85 -6.56 -4.83 0.19
N VAL A 86 -6.14 -5.72 -0.71
CA VAL A 86 -6.63 -7.11 -0.75
C VAL A 86 -6.03 -7.97 0.36
N ILE A 87 -4.71 -7.94 0.56
CA ILE A 87 -4.06 -8.78 1.58
C ILE A 87 -4.43 -8.37 3.01
N GLY A 88 -4.76 -7.09 3.20
CA GLY A 88 -5.25 -6.52 4.46
C GLY A 88 -6.77 -6.58 4.59
N SER A 89 -7.44 -7.57 4.00
CA SER A 89 -8.90 -7.69 4.00
C SER A 89 -9.37 -9.14 3.99
N SER A 90 -10.67 -9.36 4.17
CA SER A 90 -11.28 -10.68 4.07
C SER A 90 -11.16 -11.34 2.69
N TYR A 91 -10.72 -10.59 1.67
CA TYR A 91 -10.45 -11.13 0.33
C TYR A 91 -9.07 -11.81 0.25
N LYS A 92 -8.22 -11.69 1.27
CA LYS A 92 -6.96 -12.44 1.39
C LYS A 92 -7.16 -13.94 1.19
N LYS A 93 -8.31 -14.50 1.61
CA LYS A 93 -8.67 -15.92 1.42
C LYS A 93 -8.74 -16.37 -0.05
N PHE A 94 -8.89 -15.44 -1.00
CA PHE A 94 -8.90 -15.73 -2.43
C PHE A 94 -7.50 -15.65 -3.07
N VAL A 95 -6.49 -15.28 -2.29
CA VAL A 95 -5.12 -15.08 -2.76
C VAL A 95 -4.28 -16.32 -2.43
N ASP A 96 -3.46 -16.74 -3.39
CA ASP A 96 -2.47 -17.78 -3.16
C ASP A 96 -1.34 -17.26 -2.26
N ARG A 97 -1.03 -17.99 -1.19
CA ARG A 97 -0.04 -17.58 -0.20
C ARG A 97 1.36 -17.38 -0.79
N GLY A 98 1.82 -18.27 -1.67
CA GLY A 98 3.14 -18.16 -2.30
C GLY A 98 3.24 -16.93 -3.19
N ARG A 99 2.20 -16.67 -3.99
CA ARG A 99 2.12 -15.44 -4.80
C ARG A 99 2.03 -14.17 -3.97
N MET A 100 1.32 -14.21 -2.84
CA MET A 100 1.26 -13.10 -1.90
C MET A 100 2.63 -12.78 -1.31
N GLU A 101 3.33 -13.78 -0.76
CA GLU A 101 4.67 -13.61 -0.17
C GLU A 101 5.68 -13.08 -1.20
N GLN A 102 5.64 -13.57 -2.44
CA GLN A 102 6.44 -13.02 -3.53
C GLN A 102 6.10 -11.56 -3.83
N SER A 103 4.81 -11.21 -3.87
CA SER A 103 4.40 -9.82 -4.13
C SER A 103 4.87 -8.86 -3.04
N VAL A 104 4.87 -9.29 -1.78
CA VAL A 104 5.40 -8.52 -0.65
C VAL A 104 6.90 -8.24 -0.84
N ALA A 105 7.67 -9.27 -1.21
CA ALA A 105 9.10 -9.12 -1.47
C ALA A 105 9.36 -8.17 -2.66
N ASP A 106 8.60 -8.32 -3.75
CA ASP A 106 8.76 -7.50 -4.96
C ASP A 106 8.39 -6.03 -4.70
N ILE A 107 7.31 -5.77 -3.93
CA ILE A 107 6.92 -4.43 -3.48
C ILE A 107 8.06 -3.75 -2.73
N LEU A 108 8.66 -4.44 -1.75
CA LEU A 108 9.77 -3.87 -0.99
C LEU A 108 10.99 -3.62 -1.87
N ALA A 109 11.27 -4.52 -2.82
CA ALA A 109 12.39 -4.37 -3.74
C ALA A 109 12.27 -3.10 -4.59
N ILE A 110 11.12 -2.85 -5.22
CA ILE A 110 10.95 -1.67 -6.10
C ILE A 110 10.99 -0.34 -5.34
N HIS A 111 10.42 -0.27 -4.14
CA HIS A 111 10.37 0.97 -3.36
C HIS A 111 11.73 1.26 -2.73
N LYS A 112 12.43 0.24 -2.22
CA LYS A 112 13.83 0.38 -1.77
C LYS A 112 14.76 0.79 -2.91
N ARG A 113 14.51 0.31 -4.13
CA ARG A 113 15.27 0.69 -5.32
C ARG A 113 15.07 2.15 -5.74
N SER A 114 13.92 2.72 -5.40
CA SER A 114 13.57 4.11 -5.73
C SER A 114 14.13 5.13 -4.73
N ILE A 115 14.88 4.69 -3.70
CA ILE A 115 15.52 5.57 -2.72
C ILE A 115 16.76 6.22 -3.35
N VAL A 116 16.75 7.54 -3.41
CA VAL A 116 17.86 8.38 -3.89
C VAL A 116 18.69 8.91 -2.72
N MET A 117 18.04 9.27 -1.62
CA MET A 117 18.71 9.78 -0.41
C MET A 117 17.97 9.43 0.88
N GLU A 118 18.69 9.47 1.99
CA GLU A 118 18.12 9.24 3.31
C GLU A 118 16.99 10.24 3.60
N GLY A 119 15.85 9.73 4.07
CA GLY A 119 14.68 10.54 4.39
C GLY A 119 13.86 11.01 3.18
N ASP A 120 14.23 10.64 1.96
CA ASP A 120 13.38 10.92 0.80
C ASP A 120 12.02 10.21 0.86
N LEU A 121 11.18 10.48 -0.13
CA LEU A 121 9.82 9.97 -0.18
C LEU A 121 9.75 8.43 -0.22
N ALA A 122 10.64 7.78 -0.97
CA ALA A 122 10.69 6.33 -1.08
C ALA A 122 11.20 5.69 0.22
N ALA A 123 12.18 6.33 0.88
CA ALA A 123 12.71 5.91 2.17
C ALA A 123 11.63 6.00 3.27
N ARG A 124 10.88 7.11 3.31
CA ARG A 124 9.75 7.28 4.24
C ARG A 124 8.63 6.30 3.96
N LEU A 125 8.22 6.10 2.70
CA LEU A 125 7.22 5.09 2.36
C LEU A 125 7.63 3.69 2.87
N THR A 126 8.87 3.29 2.60
CA THR A 126 9.37 1.95 2.95
C THR A 126 9.37 1.71 4.46
N SER A 127 9.70 2.72 5.27
CA SER A 127 9.75 2.58 6.73
C SER A 127 8.38 2.26 7.36
N PHE A 128 7.28 2.66 6.73
CA PHE A 128 5.91 2.32 7.16
C PHE A 128 5.39 1.06 6.49
N LEU A 129 5.70 0.90 5.20
CA LEU A 129 5.20 -0.18 4.38
C LEU A 129 5.71 -1.55 4.87
N GLU A 130 6.98 -1.65 5.25
CA GLU A 130 7.58 -2.93 5.68
C GLU A 130 6.92 -3.50 6.95
N PRO A 131 6.77 -2.76 8.06
CA PRO A 131 6.01 -3.23 9.22
C PRO A 131 4.54 -3.51 8.93
N TRP A 132 3.90 -2.72 8.06
CA TRP A 132 2.48 -2.92 7.75
C TRP A 132 2.27 -4.19 6.91
N LEU A 133 3.14 -4.48 5.94
CA LEU A 133 3.09 -5.72 5.14
C LEU A 133 3.26 -6.95 6.03
N GLU A 134 4.18 -6.91 7.00
CA GLU A 134 4.35 -7.98 7.99
C GLU A 134 3.07 -8.21 8.81
N LEU A 135 2.44 -7.13 9.28
CA LEU A 135 1.16 -7.19 9.98
C LEU A 135 0.06 -7.76 9.08
N ALA A 136 -0.04 -7.30 7.84
CA ALA A 136 -1.06 -7.74 6.89
C ALA A 136 -0.94 -9.23 6.55
N VAL A 137 0.29 -9.73 6.39
CA VAL A 137 0.57 -11.15 6.13
C VAL A 137 0.24 -12.02 7.34
N SER A 138 0.55 -11.56 8.56
CA SER A 138 0.34 -12.33 9.79
C SER A 138 -1.07 -12.27 10.37
N THR A 139 -1.88 -11.30 9.94
CA THR A 139 -3.24 -11.06 10.46
C THR A 139 -4.31 -11.72 9.59
N GLU A 140 -5.33 -12.28 10.24
CA GLU A 140 -6.60 -12.64 9.59
C GLU A 140 -7.55 -11.45 9.65
N TRP A 141 -8.08 -11.06 8.50
CA TRP A 141 -8.86 -9.83 8.33
C TRP A 141 -10.31 -10.18 8.01
N GLU A 142 -11.26 -9.57 8.72
CA GLU A 142 -12.69 -9.84 8.53
C GLU A 142 -13.37 -8.81 7.61
N GLU A 143 -12.81 -7.61 7.51
CA GLU A 143 -13.41 -6.51 6.75
C GLU A 143 -13.15 -6.64 5.25
N GLU A 144 -14.19 -6.39 4.45
CA GLU A 144 -14.05 -6.32 3.00
C GLU A 144 -13.25 -5.08 2.55
N PRO A 145 -12.51 -5.17 1.44
CA PRO A 145 -11.71 -4.07 0.91
C PRO A 145 -12.55 -2.98 0.20
N ILE A 146 -13.70 -2.59 0.74
CA ILE A 146 -14.57 -1.60 0.12
C ILE A 146 -14.07 -0.20 0.46
N SER A 147 -13.92 0.66 -0.56
CA SER A 147 -13.47 2.03 -0.34
C SER A 147 -14.56 2.91 0.27
N THR A 148 -14.17 3.71 1.27
CA THR A 148 -15.04 4.78 1.80
C THR A 148 -14.82 6.11 1.10
N PHE A 149 -13.74 6.24 0.32
CA PHE A 149 -13.37 7.45 -0.42
C PHE A 149 -13.83 7.39 -1.87
N THR A 150 -15.14 7.40 -2.10
CA THR A 150 -15.73 7.27 -3.44
C THR A 150 -15.60 8.53 -4.31
N HIS A 151 -15.27 9.68 -3.70
CA HIS A 151 -15.27 10.99 -4.37
C HIS A 151 -13.96 11.34 -5.09
N ARG A 152 -12.88 10.56 -4.94
CA ARG A 152 -11.56 10.83 -5.57
C ARG A 152 -11.09 9.78 -6.57
N LEU A 153 -12.00 8.96 -7.09
CA LEU A 153 -11.75 8.02 -8.19
C LEU A 153 -10.47 7.19 -7.95
N SER A 154 -9.45 7.27 -8.83
CA SER A 154 -8.23 6.47 -8.71
C SER A 154 -7.35 6.82 -7.49
N ALA A 155 -7.50 8.00 -6.88
CA ALA A 155 -6.78 8.29 -5.62
C ALA A 155 -7.39 7.58 -4.39
N SER A 156 -8.60 7.01 -4.52
CA SER A 156 -9.32 6.36 -3.41
C SER A 156 -8.52 5.23 -2.76
N SER A 157 -7.90 4.37 -3.57
CA SER A 157 -7.15 3.21 -3.09
C SER A 157 -5.92 3.62 -2.28
N THR A 158 -5.20 4.64 -2.71
CA THR A 158 -4.01 5.11 -2.01
C THR A 158 -4.36 5.82 -0.69
N MET A 159 -5.43 6.62 -0.69
CA MET A 159 -5.89 7.31 0.53
C MET A 159 -6.49 6.35 1.56
N ASP A 160 -7.27 5.36 1.11
CA ASP A 160 -7.73 4.26 1.97
C ASP A 160 -6.56 3.56 2.63
N CYS A 161 -5.54 3.20 1.84
CA CYS A 161 -4.36 2.52 2.36
C CYS A 161 -3.61 3.37 3.38
N ALA A 162 -3.30 4.63 3.07
CA ALA A 162 -2.59 5.51 4.01
C ALA A 162 -3.35 5.65 5.35
N LYS A 163 -4.67 5.87 5.29
CA LYS A 163 -5.51 5.97 6.48
C LYS A 163 -5.53 4.66 7.29
N ARG A 164 -5.66 3.53 6.60
CA ARG A 164 -5.68 2.20 7.22
C ARG A 164 -4.34 1.85 7.85
N TRP A 165 -3.23 2.09 7.17
CA TRP A 165 -1.89 1.85 7.67
C TRP A 165 -1.63 2.61 8.97
N LYS A 166 -2.01 3.89 9.01
CA LYS A 166 -1.94 4.72 10.22
C LYS A 166 -2.74 4.14 11.37
N HIS A 167 -3.99 3.74 11.11
CA HIS A 167 -4.87 3.17 12.13
C HIS A 167 -4.31 1.84 12.66
N ASP A 168 -3.92 0.93 11.77
CA ASP A 168 -3.53 -0.44 12.14
C ASP A 168 -2.18 -0.48 12.86
N LEU A 169 -1.20 0.30 12.41
CA LEU A 169 0.09 0.41 13.09
C LEU A 169 -0.05 1.09 14.47
N GLY A 170 -0.90 2.11 14.58
CA GLY A 170 -1.20 2.75 15.86
C GLY A 170 -1.80 1.77 16.87
N ASN A 171 -2.75 0.95 16.43
CA ASN A 171 -3.34 -0.09 17.28
C ASN A 171 -2.31 -1.15 17.69
N GLN A 172 -1.48 -1.62 16.76
CA GLN A 172 -0.43 -2.61 17.06
C GLN A 172 0.54 -2.09 18.14
N MET A 173 0.92 -0.81 18.06
CA MET A 173 1.83 -0.19 19.04
C MET A 173 1.16 0.04 20.39
N SER A 174 -0.13 0.41 20.40
CA SER A 174 -0.91 0.53 21.65
C SER A 174 -1.04 -0.82 22.35
N SER A 175 -1.32 -1.90 21.61
CA SER A 175 -1.42 -3.26 22.16
C SER A 175 -0.08 -3.77 22.72
N LYS A 176 1.06 -3.44 22.08
CA LYS A 176 2.40 -3.77 22.62
C LYS A 176 2.75 -2.97 23.89
N SER A 177 2.10 -1.83 24.10
CA SER A 177 2.35 -0.94 25.25
C SER A 177 1.50 -1.27 26.48
N GLN A 178 0.55 -2.21 26.39
CA GLN A 178 -0.21 -2.68 27.55
C GLN A 178 0.68 -3.58 28.43
N PRO A 179 0.88 -3.26 29.72
CA PRO A 179 1.56 -4.15 30.64
C PRO A 179 0.76 -5.46 30.76
N ALA A 180 1.45 -6.61 30.83
CA ALA A 180 0.85 -7.87 31.24
C ALA A 180 0.08 -7.67 32.57
N PRO A 181 -1.07 -8.34 32.80
CA PRO A 181 -1.83 -8.15 34.01
C PRO A 181 -0.96 -8.50 35.23
N ALA A 182 -0.62 -7.48 36.01
CA ALA A 182 0.22 -7.62 37.19
C ALA A 182 -0.54 -8.42 38.26
N CYS A 183 0.01 -9.58 38.64
CA CYS A 183 -0.27 -10.16 39.94
C CYS A 183 0.25 -9.15 40.98
N GLY A 184 -0.67 -8.62 41.80
CA GLY A 184 -0.45 -7.36 42.52
C GLY A 184 0.65 -7.40 43.57
N THR A 185 1.44 -6.32 43.65
CA THR A 185 1.75 -5.57 44.87
C THR A 185 2.34 -4.20 44.49
N ASP A 186 1.96 -3.17 45.24
CA ASP A 186 2.25 -1.74 45.02
C ASP A 186 3.74 -1.37 44.91
N ALA A 187 4.05 -0.44 43.99
CA ALA A 187 4.91 0.72 44.26
C ALA A 187 4.83 1.71 43.08
N GLY A 188 4.55 2.97 43.38
CA GLY A 188 4.41 4.04 42.39
C GLY A 188 5.67 4.26 41.55
N SER A 189 5.47 4.25 40.24
CA SER A 189 6.34 4.90 39.26
C SER A 189 5.44 5.51 38.21
N VAL A 190 5.27 6.83 38.25
CA VAL A 190 4.69 7.58 37.14
C VAL A 190 5.73 7.53 36.02
N MET A 191 5.60 6.53 35.14
CA MET A 191 6.36 6.50 33.90
C MET A 191 5.98 7.74 33.08
N PRO A 192 6.95 8.45 32.47
CA PRO A 192 6.61 9.51 31.54
C PRO A 192 5.80 8.88 30.41
N SER A 193 4.66 9.49 30.10
CA SER A 193 3.82 9.10 28.97
C SER A 193 4.73 8.84 27.77
N ALA A 194 4.87 7.58 27.38
CA ALA A 194 5.68 7.20 26.24
C ALA A 194 5.15 8.01 25.05
N ALA A 195 6.00 8.86 24.48
CA ALA A 195 5.69 9.58 23.26
C ALA A 195 5.18 8.54 22.25
N ASP A 196 4.00 8.80 21.67
CA ASP A 196 3.37 7.91 20.71
C ASP A 196 4.40 7.59 19.61
N PRO A 197 4.85 6.34 19.45
CA PRO A 197 5.89 6.01 18.47
C PRO A 197 5.45 6.29 17.02
N MET A 198 4.15 6.50 16.78
CA MET A 198 3.60 6.99 15.52
C MET A 198 3.88 8.50 15.28
N GLN A 199 4.39 9.24 16.26
CA GLN A 199 4.85 10.62 16.10
C GLN A 199 6.19 10.71 15.35
N TYR A 200 7.00 9.64 15.36
CA TYR A 200 8.25 9.58 14.59
C TYR A 200 8.01 9.22 13.11
N ILE A 201 6.78 8.80 12.79
CA ILE A 201 6.36 8.58 11.41
C ILE A 201 6.08 9.94 10.78
N ASP A 202 6.92 10.33 9.83
CA ASP A 202 6.73 11.54 9.06
C ASP A 202 5.57 11.39 8.07
N TRP A 203 4.36 11.75 8.52
CA TRP A 203 3.15 11.75 7.69
C TRP A 203 3.15 12.86 6.63
N THR A 204 4.07 13.83 6.69
CA THR A 204 4.20 14.86 5.65
C THR A 204 4.65 14.29 4.32
N PHE A 205 5.06 13.02 4.26
CA PHE A 205 5.30 12.33 3.00
C PHE A 205 4.06 12.35 2.08
N MET A 206 2.85 12.43 2.65
CA MET A 206 1.62 12.62 1.87
C MET A 206 1.57 14.02 1.21
N ASP A 207 2.17 15.03 1.82
CA ASP A 207 2.32 16.40 1.27
C ASP A 207 3.12 16.35 -0.04
N ASP A 208 4.16 15.52 -0.10
CA ASP A 208 5.02 15.39 -1.29
C ASP A 208 4.28 14.82 -2.51
N PHE A 209 3.10 14.23 -2.29
CA PHE A 209 2.21 13.77 -3.35
C PHE A 209 1.04 14.73 -3.62
N ASP A 210 0.99 15.90 -2.98
CA ASP A 210 -0.19 16.78 -2.93
C ASP A 210 -1.44 16.04 -2.38
N TRP A 211 -1.24 15.02 -1.53
CA TRP A 211 -2.31 14.16 -1.00
C TRP A 211 -2.92 14.63 0.32
N ASN A 212 -2.63 15.86 0.72
CA ASN A 212 -3.25 16.45 1.90
C ASN A 212 -4.74 16.67 1.70
N ILE A 213 -5.53 15.92 2.46
CA ILE A 213 -6.94 16.23 2.67
C ILE A 213 -6.98 17.23 3.82
N GLU A 214 -7.24 18.49 3.51
CA GLU A 214 -7.79 19.39 4.51
C GLU A 214 -9.13 18.79 4.99
N PRO A 215 -9.34 18.57 6.29
CA PRO A 215 -10.53 17.90 6.80
C PRO A 215 -11.85 18.66 6.55
N ASN A 216 -11.84 19.77 5.80
CA ASN A 216 -12.96 20.70 5.65
C ASN A 216 -13.27 21.07 4.18
N ILE A 217 -13.38 20.09 3.28
CA ILE A 217 -14.04 20.32 1.99
C ILE A 217 -15.18 19.31 1.81
N LEU A 218 -16.36 19.80 2.23
CA LEU A 218 -17.76 19.43 1.98
C LEU A 218 -18.06 18.09 1.27
#